data_AF-A0A5C3Q036-F1
#
_entry.id   AF-A0A5C3Q036-F1
#
_cell.length_a   1.000
_cell.length_b   1.000
_cell.length_c   1.000
_cell.angle_alpha   90.00
_cell.angle_beta   90.00
_cell.angle_gamma   90.00
#
_symmetry.space_group_name_H-M   'P 1'
#
loop_
_entity.id
_entity.type
_entity.pdbx_description
1 polymer ?
#
loop_
_entity_poly.entity_id
_entity_poly.type
_entity_poly.pdbx_seq_one_letter_code
_entity_poly.pdbx_strand_id
1 'polypeptide(L)'
;MSASPPTKSTEDKPEPAARPKATTYRMQLHNWGQPKGIRPQYYDTPTGPIHRRKWETGVHLHSFESEQIGTGWGNSKDASRESAALSALRYLKLLDSQENQEGNSEA
;
A
#
# COMPACT_ATOMS: atom_id res chain seq x y z
N MET A 1 49.14 -36.52 -21.82
CA MET A 1 48.58 -36.57 -20.45
C MET A 1 48.12 -35.17 -20.11
N SER A 2 46.82 -34.88 -20.26
CA SER A 2 46.26 -33.55 -19.99
C SER A 2 45.33 -33.67 -18.80
N ALA A 3 45.73 -33.06 -17.68
CA ALA A 3 45.01 -33.08 -16.43
C ALA A 3 43.84 -32.08 -16.47
N SER A 4 42.65 -32.57 -16.11
CA SER A 4 41.48 -31.73 -15.79
C SER A 4 41.73 -30.96 -14.49
N PRO A 5 41.31 -29.69 -14.36
CA PRO A 5 41.14 -29.06 -13.06
C PRO A 5 39.76 -29.39 -12.46
N PRO A 6 39.68 -29.56 -11.12
CA PRO A 6 38.50 -30.03 -10.42
C PRO A 6 37.40 -28.97 -10.24
N THR A 7 36.20 -29.51 -10.01
CA THR A 7 34.92 -28.88 -9.70
C THR A 7 35.01 -27.72 -8.71
N LYS A 8 34.54 -26.54 -9.12
CA LYS A 8 34.17 -25.46 -8.20
C LYS A 8 32.86 -25.87 -7.52
N SER A 9 32.97 -26.35 -6.29
CA SER A 9 31.82 -26.46 -5.38
C SER A 9 31.22 -25.07 -5.21
N THR A 10 30.09 -24.82 -5.86
CA THR A 10 29.22 -23.71 -5.50
C THR A 10 28.62 -24.07 -4.15
N GLU A 11 29.21 -23.49 -3.12
CA GLU A 11 28.69 -23.46 -1.76
C GLU A 11 27.26 -22.91 -1.82
N ASP A 12 26.28 -23.81 -1.65
CA ASP A 12 24.86 -23.49 -1.51
C ASP A 12 24.71 -22.71 -0.20
N LYS A 13 24.92 -21.40 -0.30
CA LYS A 13 24.64 -20.45 0.77
C LYS A 13 23.14 -20.49 0.97
N PRO A 14 22.61 -20.89 2.15
CA PRO A 14 21.18 -20.86 2.37
C PRO A 14 20.70 -19.44 2.15
N GLU A 15 19.84 -19.27 1.14
CA GLU A 15 19.14 -18.03 0.86
C GLU A 15 18.49 -17.57 2.17
N PRO A 16 18.80 -16.36 2.67
CA PRO A 16 18.24 -15.89 3.93
C PRO A 16 16.73 -15.81 3.74
N ALA A 17 16.00 -16.74 4.35
CA ALA A 17 14.55 -16.83 4.35
C ALA A 17 13.97 -15.41 4.33
N ALA A 18 13.36 -15.05 3.21
CA ALA A 18 12.87 -13.71 2.96
C ALA A 18 12.00 -13.31 4.14
N ARG A 19 12.52 -12.43 5.01
CA ARG A 19 11.71 -11.85 6.09
C ARG A 19 10.47 -11.30 5.39
N PRO A 20 9.24 -11.59 5.86
CA PRO A 20 8.08 -10.95 5.29
C PRO A 20 8.32 -9.44 5.37
N LYS A 21 8.53 -8.80 4.22
CA LYS A 21 8.76 -7.36 4.15
C LYS A 21 7.56 -6.74 4.83
N ALA A 22 7.77 -5.90 5.86
CA ALA A 22 6.68 -5.25 6.56
C ALA A 22 5.71 -4.63 5.54
N THR A 23 4.51 -5.21 5.45
CA THR A 23 3.57 -4.87 4.37
C THR A 23 3.04 -3.48 4.65
N THR A 24 3.54 -2.48 3.92
CA THR A 24 3.06 -1.11 4.01
C THR A 24 1.57 -1.04 3.71
N TYR A 25 0.87 -0.10 4.34
CA TYR A 25 -0.56 0.14 4.09
C TYR A 25 -0.80 0.50 2.63
N ARG A 26 0.16 1.15 1.97
CA ARG A 26 0.12 1.37 0.52
C ARG A 26 0.07 0.06 -0.27
N MET A 27 0.89 -0.91 0.08
CA MET A 27 0.89 -2.23 -0.57
C MET A 27 -0.38 -3.01 -0.25
N GLN A 28 -0.89 -2.92 0.98
CA GLN A 28 -2.19 -3.52 1.34
C GLN A 28 -3.34 -2.91 0.52
N LEU A 29 -3.37 -1.59 0.36
CA LEU A 29 -4.39 -0.90 -0.43
C LEU A 29 -4.29 -1.25 -1.92
N HIS A 30 -3.07 -1.35 -2.45
CA HIS A 30 -2.85 -1.82 -3.81
C HIS A 30 -3.37 -3.25 -4.01
N ASN A 31 -3.04 -4.17 -3.10
CA ASN A 31 -3.48 -5.57 -3.16
C ASN A 31 -5.00 -5.71 -3.01
N TRP A 32 -5.65 -4.85 -2.22
CA TRP A 32 -7.11 -4.79 -2.11
C TRP A 32 -7.76 -4.34 -3.43
N GLY A 33 -7.17 -3.36 -4.11
CA GLY A 33 -7.70 -2.81 -5.36
C GLY A 33 -7.46 -3.69 -6.59
N GLN A 34 -6.34 -4.43 -6.63
CA GLN A 34 -5.95 -5.33 -7.72
C GLN A 34 -7.06 -6.25 -8.25
N PRO A 35 -7.72 -7.10 -7.43
CA PRO A 35 -8.77 -8.01 -7.91
C PRO A 35 -10.01 -7.26 -8.39
N LYS A 36 -10.24 -6.03 -7.92
CA LYS A 36 -11.37 -5.17 -8.30
C LYS A 36 -11.06 -4.31 -9.53
N GLY A 37 -9.84 -4.42 -10.10
CA GLY A 37 -9.37 -3.53 -11.16
C GLY A 37 -9.16 -2.07 -10.72
N ILE A 38 -9.17 -1.81 -9.41
CA ILE A 38 -9.09 -0.46 -8.83
C ILE A 38 -7.63 -0.12 -8.55
N ARG A 39 -7.18 1.04 -9.05
CA ARG A 39 -5.83 1.56 -8.77
C ARG A 39 -5.91 2.79 -7.87
N PRO A 40 -5.29 2.76 -6.67
CA PRO A 40 -5.18 3.93 -5.81
C PRO A 40 -4.28 5.01 -6.44
N GLN A 41 -4.77 6.23 -6.46
CA GLN A 41 -4.02 7.42 -6.86
C GLN A 41 -3.73 8.28 -5.63
N TYR A 42 -2.49 8.76 -5.52
CA TYR A 42 -2.02 9.57 -4.41
C TYR A 42 -1.71 10.98 -4.90
N TYR A 43 -2.27 11.98 -4.24
CA TYR A 43 -2.05 13.40 -4.52
C TYR A 43 -1.34 14.02 -3.32
N ASP A 44 -0.06 14.39 -3.49
CA ASP A 44 0.72 14.99 -2.41
C ASP A 44 0.69 16.53 -2.51
N THR A 45 0.31 17.18 -1.42
CA THR A 45 0.31 18.62 -1.27
C THR A 45 1.32 19.02 -0.19
N PRO A 46 2.33 19.85 -0.52
CA PRO A 46 3.22 20.39 0.49
C PRO A 46 2.53 21.54 1.25
N THR A 47 2.61 21.51 2.58
CA THR A 47 1.92 22.46 3.45
C THR A 47 2.90 23.07 4.45
N GLY A 48 2.78 24.37 4.69
CA GLY A 48 3.62 25.11 5.64
C GLY A 48 4.96 25.61 5.07
N PRO A 49 5.75 26.34 5.88
CA PRO A 49 6.97 26.99 5.44
C PRO A 49 8.09 25.98 5.19
N ILE A 50 9.05 26.31 4.30
CA ILE A 50 10.15 25.40 3.87
C ILE A 50 10.87 24.71 5.05
N HIS A 51 11.13 25.45 6.13
CA HIS A 51 11.86 24.94 7.30
C HIS A 51 11.01 24.09 8.27
N ARG A 52 9.70 24.01 8.06
CA ARG A 52 8.75 23.15 8.79
C ARG A 52 7.71 22.56 7.83
N ARG A 53 8.16 22.18 6.64
CA ARG A 53 7.28 21.67 5.58
C ARG A 53 6.68 20.34 6.02
N LYS A 54 5.36 20.28 5.97
CA LYS A 54 4.58 19.06 6.09
C LYS A 54 4.07 18.63 4.73
N TRP A 55 3.65 17.39 4.66
CA TRP A 55 3.02 16.80 3.50
C TRP A 55 1.64 16.34 3.91
N GLU A 56 0.66 16.77 3.14
CA GLU A 56 -0.68 16.22 3.12
C GLU A 56 -0.81 15.36 1.88
N THR A 57 -1.44 14.20 2.00
CA THR A 57 -1.69 13.30 0.87
C THR A 57 -3.15 12.89 0.86
N GLY A 58 -3.79 13.05 -0.29
CA GLY A 58 -5.11 12.49 -0.57
C GLY A 58 -5.01 11.19 -1.37
N VAL A 59 -5.88 10.23 -1.05
CA VAL A 59 -6.04 8.98 -1.81
C VAL A 59 -7.37 8.96 -2.51
N HIS A 60 -7.35 8.74 -3.81
CA HIS A 60 -8.55 8.58 -4.64
C HIS A 60 -8.52 7.20 -5.28
N LEU A 61 -9.69 6.58 -5.41
CA LEU A 61 -9.87 5.34 -6.14
C LEU A 61 -10.65 5.64 -7.41
N HIS A 62 -10.16 5.17 -8.55
CA HIS A 62 -10.80 5.44 -9.84
C HIS A 62 -12.26 4.94 -9.94
N SER A 63 -12.64 3.96 -9.12
CA SER A 63 -13.99 3.38 -9.11
C SER A 63 -15.03 4.18 -8.31
N PHE A 64 -14.59 5.10 -7.46
CA PHE A 64 -15.47 5.97 -6.68
C PHE A 64 -15.32 7.35 -7.28
N GLU A 65 -16.33 7.84 -8.01
CA GLU A 65 -16.37 9.08 -8.82
C GLU A 65 -15.47 10.23 -8.32
N SER A 66 -14.17 10.16 -8.61
CA SER A 66 -13.14 11.10 -8.15
C SER A 66 -13.14 11.41 -6.64
N GLU A 67 -13.79 10.61 -5.79
CA GLU A 67 -13.95 10.91 -4.38
C GLU A 67 -12.67 10.58 -3.61
N GLN A 68 -12.29 11.51 -2.72
CA GLN A 68 -11.16 11.32 -1.84
C GLN A 68 -11.56 10.39 -0.70
N ILE A 69 -11.07 9.14 -0.74
CA ILE A 69 -11.42 8.11 0.24
C ILE A 69 -10.47 8.08 1.46
N GLY A 70 -9.42 8.89 1.44
CA GLY A 70 -8.44 8.94 2.52
C GLY A 70 -7.57 10.19 2.49
N THR A 71 -7.20 10.66 3.68
CA THR A 71 -6.26 11.76 3.91
C THR A 71 -5.17 11.31 4.87
N GLY A 72 -3.96 11.84 4.70
CA GLY A 72 -2.85 11.54 5.59
C GLY A 72 -1.85 12.67 5.69
N TRP A 73 -1.24 12.81 6.85
CA TRP A 73 -0.27 13.87 7.14
C TRP A 73 1.07 13.27 7.55
N GLY A 74 2.15 13.92 7.16
CA GLY A 74 3.50 13.47 7.50
C GLY A 74 4.56 14.53 7.33
N ASN A 75 5.73 14.28 7.90
CA ASN A 75 6.92 15.12 7.70
C ASN A 75 7.61 14.82 6.36
N SER A 76 7.19 13.78 5.66
CA SER A 76 7.65 13.38 4.32
C SER A 76 6.46 12.90 3.48
N LYS A 77 6.63 12.90 2.15
CA LYS A 77 5.64 12.32 1.21
C LYS A 77 5.32 10.88 1.56
N ASP A 78 6.32 10.05 1.83
CA ASP A 78 6.10 8.64 2.12
C ASP A 78 5.34 8.42 3.43
N ALA A 79 5.66 9.16 4.49
CA ALA A 79 4.92 9.08 5.75
C ALA A 79 3.48 9.54 5.60
N SER A 80 3.26 10.62 4.85
CA SER A 80 1.93 11.15 4.55
C SER A 80 1.09 10.17 3.70
N ARG A 81 1.68 9.58 2.64
CA ARG A 81 1.05 8.53 1.81
C ARG A 81 0.69 7.29 2.60
N GLU A 82 1.57 6.88 3.52
CA GLU A 82 1.34 5.71 4.37
C GLU A 82 0.17 5.94 5.34
N SER A 83 0.12 7.13 5.96
CA SER A 83 -1.01 7.57 6.78
C SER A 83 -2.31 7.64 5.96
N ALA A 84 -2.25 8.16 4.74
CA ALA A 84 -3.40 8.29 3.87
C ALA A 84 -3.93 6.92 3.40
N ALA A 85 -3.04 5.97 3.09
CA ALA A 85 -3.40 4.60 2.75
C ALA A 85 -4.06 3.86 3.92
N LEU A 86 -3.60 4.09 5.16
CA LEU A 86 -4.23 3.54 6.35
C LEU A 86 -5.66 4.08 6.53
N SER A 87 -5.84 5.40 6.38
CA SER A 87 -7.16 6.04 6.43
C SER A 87 -8.11 5.44 5.37
N ALA A 88 -7.65 5.34 4.13
CA ALA A 88 -8.36 4.71 3.02
C ALA A 88 -8.75 3.25 3.33
N LEU A 89 -7.82 2.42 3.80
CA LEU A 89 -8.12 1.02 4.15
C LEU A 89 -9.17 0.89 5.25
N ARG A 90 -9.18 1.79 6.24
CA ARG A 90 -10.19 1.80 7.30
C ARG A 90 -11.57 2.16 6.75
N TYR A 91 -11.64 3.19 5.90
CA TYR A 91 -12.86 3.59 5.22
C TYR A 91 -13.44 2.44 4.39
N LEU A 92 -12.60 1.77 3.59
CA LEU A 92 -13.03 0.66 2.75
C LEU A 92 -13.53 -0.55 3.56
N LYS A 93 -12.88 -0.87 4.69
CA LYS A 93 -13.34 -1.93 5.59
C LYS A 93 -14.69 -1.61 6.23
N LEU A 94 -14.91 -0.35 6.59
CA LEU A 94 -16.18 0.12 7.12
C LEU A 94 -17.27 0.01 6.05
N LEU A 95 -17.00 0.43 4.82
CA LEU A 95 -17.95 0.35 3.71
C LEU A 95 -18.35 -1.11 3.41
N ASP A 96 -17.36 -2.01 3.34
CA ASP A 96 -17.57 -3.45 3.15
C ASP A 96 -18.45 -4.07 4.26
N SER A 97 -18.39 -3.50 5.48
CA SER A 97 -19.22 -3.95 6.61
C SER A 97 -20.67 -3.46 6.52
N GLN A 98 -20.93 -2.32 5.87
CA GLN A 98 -22.27 -1.74 5.70
C GLN A 98 -23.07 -2.44 4.60
N GLU A 99 -22.42 -2.79 3.48
CA GLU A 99 -23.06 -3.48 2.34
C GLU A 99 -23.65 -4.85 2.75
N ASN A 100 -23.07 -5.50 3.76
CA ASN A 100 -23.55 -6.79 4.27
C ASN A 100 -24.79 -6.70 5.19
N GLN A 101 -25.26 -5.51 5.58
CA GLN A 101 -26.41 -5.36 6.48
C GLN A 101 -27.74 -5.05 5.77
N GLU A 102 -27.73 -4.52 4.55
CA GLU A 102 -28.96 -4.14 3.85
C GLU A 102 -29.68 -5.32 3.18
N GLY A 103 -29.03 -6.49 3.04
CA GLY A 103 -29.60 -7.68 2.39
C GLY A 103 -30.46 -8.61 3.26
N ASN A 104 -30.75 -8.27 4.53
CA ASN A 104 -31.44 -9.18 5.46
C ASN A 104 -32.78 -8.64 6.02
N SER A 105 -33.46 -7.74 5.30
CA SER A 105 -34.71 -7.10 5.76
C SER A 105 -35.99 -7.54 5.04
N GLU A 106 -35.93 -8.48 4.10
CA GLU A 106 -37.13 -9.00 3.42
C GLU A 106 -37.18 -10.53 3.48
N ALA A 107 -37.80 -11.06 4.54
CA ALA A 107 -38.46 -12.37 4.56
C ALA A 107 -39.42 -12.46 5.75
#